data_AF-A0A4Q3FSI2-F1
#
_entry.id   AF-A0A4Q3FSI2-F1
#
_cell.length_a   1.000
_cell.length_b   1.000
_cell.length_c   1.000
_cell.angle_alpha   90.00
_cell.angle_beta   90.00
_cell.angle_gamma   90.00
#
_symmetry.space_group_name_H-M   'P 1'
#
loop_
_entity.id
_entity.type
_entity.pdbx_description
1 polymer ?
#
loop_
_entity_poly.entity_id
_entity_poly.type
_entity_poly.pdbx_seq_one_letter_code
_entity_poly.pdbx_strand_id
1 'polypeptide(L)'
;MKKYLQLDEWKIIEDGFEADNHEISESIFSLGNGRMGQRANFEETYTGKSLPGNYVAGVYYPDKTRVGWWKNGYPEYFAKVLNAAEWAGIGIKIENEVLDLAKCQVSDFRRELNMQKGYLQRNFTAKTASGKEVKVEATRFCSMADDECGAVKYSLTPLNFSAEISLMPFINGDVKNQDSNYDEKFWDETGKGFYENGCFVEMQTKKTGFVVCTGMQFSISLDQEQIDVESTQIEKEKFTGLTQKTPVKEAQTITLYKYAANLSSLNYPQEELQAKTKETLDRIIQKGFDQMLKEQAEAWAEKWQMNDIRIEGDVEAQQAIRFNIFQLEQTYTGADKRLNIGPKGFTGEKYGGSTYW
;
A
#
# COMPACT_ATOMS: atom_id res chain seq x y z
N MET A 1 -14.73 13.78 18.45
CA MET A 1 -13.67 13.28 17.55
C MET A 1 -12.46 14.19 17.69
N LYS A 2 -11.24 13.64 17.64
CA LYS A 2 -10.02 14.47 17.65
C LYS A 2 -9.99 15.26 16.32
N LYS A 3 -10.08 16.59 16.36
CA LYS A 3 -9.88 17.45 15.18
C LYS A 3 -8.38 17.67 14.98
N TYR A 4 -7.70 16.72 14.33
CA TYR A 4 -6.26 16.81 14.03
C TYR A 4 -5.96 16.90 12.52
N LEU A 5 -7.00 16.82 11.69
CA LEU A 5 -6.91 16.95 10.24
C LEU A 5 -7.26 18.37 9.81
N GLN A 6 -6.54 18.90 8.82
CA GLN A 6 -6.80 20.23 8.28
C GLN A 6 -7.95 20.19 7.26
N LEU A 7 -8.67 21.31 7.16
CA LEU A 7 -9.73 21.50 6.17
C LEU A 7 -9.12 21.92 4.83
N ASP A 8 -9.49 21.20 3.78
CA ASP A 8 -9.14 21.47 2.39
C ASP A 8 -10.23 20.85 1.51
N GLU A 9 -10.64 21.55 0.46
CA GLU A 9 -11.73 21.12 -0.41
C GLU A 9 -11.48 19.80 -1.15
N TRP A 10 -10.22 19.43 -1.38
CA TRP A 10 -9.81 18.30 -2.22
C TRP A 10 -8.81 17.37 -1.54
N LYS A 11 -8.33 17.73 -0.35
CA LYS A 11 -7.34 16.95 0.37
C LYS A 11 -7.80 16.61 1.78
N ILE A 12 -7.38 15.45 2.25
CA ILE A 12 -7.28 15.18 3.69
C ILE A 12 -5.83 15.39 4.09
N ILE A 13 -5.57 16.21 5.11
CA ILE A 13 -4.22 16.63 5.49
C ILE A 13 -4.00 16.38 6.98
N GLU A 14 -2.94 15.66 7.32
CA GLU A 14 -2.42 15.51 8.68
C GLU A 14 -1.07 16.24 8.77
N ASP A 15 -0.99 17.29 9.60
CA ASP A 15 0.25 18.00 9.93
C ASP A 15 0.73 17.57 11.32
N GLY A 16 2.02 17.25 11.43
CA GLY A 16 2.60 16.65 12.63
C GLY A 16 2.35 15.13 12.72
N PHE A 17 3.27 14.41 13.38
CA PHE A 17 3.14 12.98 13.59
C PHE A 17 2.84 12.67 15.05
N GLU A 18 1.64 12.16 15.31
CA GLU A 18 1.20 11.69 16.62
C GLU A 18 0.98 10.17 16.56
N ALA A 19 1.86 9.40 17.21
CA ALA A 19 1.85 7.93 17.14
C ALA A 19 0.50 7.31 17.54
N ASP A 20 -0.19 7.91 18.52
CA ASP A 20 -1.51 7.46 18.99
C ASP A 20 -2.63 7.60 17.94
N ASN A 21 -2.45 8.48 16.96
CA ASN A 21 -3.40 8.65 15.87
C ASN A 21 -3.10 7.74 14.68
N HIS A 22 -1.92 7.10 14.63
CA HIS A 22 -1.41 6.39 13.44
C HIS A 22 -2.41 5.37 12.88
N GLU A 23 -2.97 4.48 13.69
CA GLU A 23 -3.94 3.46 13.24
C GLU A 23 -5.25 4.05 12.68
N ILE A 24 -5.69 5.20 13.21
CA ILE A 24 -6.87 5.94 12.70
C ILE A 24 -6.52 6.54 11.34
N SER A 25 -5.36 7.20 11.30
CA SER A 25 -4.75 7.82 10.15
C SER A 25 -4.50 6.83 9.00
N GLU A 26 -4.03 5.62 9.29
CA GLU A 26 -3.95 4.51 8.34
C GLU A 26 -5.30 4.16 7.70
N SER A 27 -6.40 4.28 8.45
CA SER A 27 -7.74 4.02 7.94
C SER A 27 -8.20 5.14 6.99
N ILE A 28 -8.08 6.39 7.45
CA ILE A 28 -8.58 7.58 6.73
C ILE A 28 -7.86 7.78 5.40
N PHE A 29 -6.54 7.54 5.37
CA PHE A 29 -5.70 7.77 4.20
C PHE A 29 -5.54 6.51 3.32
N SER A 30 -6.42 5.52 3.47
CA SER A 30 -6.40 4.29 2.67
C SER A 30 -6.60 4.59 1.18
N LEU A 31 -5.95 3.78 0.34
CA LEU A 31 -6.06 3.83 -1.10
C LEU A 31 -6.70 2.56 -1.66
N GLY A 32 -7.35 2.67 -2.82
CA GLY A 32 -7.90 1.53 -3.54
C GLY A 32 -8.34 1.91 -4.96
N ASN A 33 -8.60 0.90 -5.79
CA ASN A 33 -8.99 1.07 -7.20
C ASN A 33 -10.11 0.10 -7.64
N GLY A 34 -10.87 -0.45 -6.69
CA GLY A 34 -11.90 -1.45 -6.93
C GLY A 34 -11.39 -2.88 -7.14
N ARG A 35 -10.10 -3.06 -7.46
CA ARG A 35 -9.47 -4.38 -7.66
C ARG A 35 -8.55 -4.77 -6.51
N MET A 36 -7.87 -3.78 -5.93
CA MET A 36 -7.04 -3.90 -4.74
C MET A 36 -7.19 -2.65 -3.88
N GLY A 37 -6.77 -2.76 -2.62
CA GLY A 37 -6.62 -1.61 -1.76
C GLY A 37 -5.67 -1.85 -0.61
N GLN A 38 -5.27 -0.77 0.03
CA GLN A 38 -4.29 -0.78 1.10
C GLN A 38 -4.57 0.33 2.09
N ARG A 39 -4.41 0.04 3.38
CA ARG A 39 -4.36 1.04 4.44
C ARG A 39 -3.16 1.97 4.25
N ALA A 40 -3.20 3.15 4.88
CA ALA A 40 -2.12 4.13 4.82
C ALA A 40 -0.89 3.76 5.67
N ASN A 41 -0.54 2.47 5.76
CA ASN A 41 0.67 1.99 6.44
C ASN A 41 1.91 2.65 5.81
N PHE A 42 2.93 2.96 6.61
CA PHE A 42 4.17 3.51 6.08
C PHE A 42 4.90 2.49 5.18
N GLU A 43 5.58 3.00 4.16
CA GLU A 43 6.41 2.19 3.27
C GLU A 43 7.63 1.63 4.00
N GLU A 44 8.26 2.45 4.85
CA GLU A 44 9.35 2.04 5.71
C GLU A 44 8.90 1.28 6.96
N THR A 45 9.88 0.72 7.66
CA THR A 45 9.64 0.07 8.95
C THR A 45 8.95 1.02 9.93
N TYR A 46 7.91 0.53 10.58
CA TYR A 46 7.27 1.21 11.69
C TYR A 46 6.99 0.21 12.80
N THR A 47 7.66 0.35 13.95
CA THR A 47 7.51 -0.60 15.07
C THR A 47 6.47 -0.17 16.12
N GLY A 48 5.82 0.96 15.91
CA GLY A 48 4.71 1.44 16.74
C GLY A 48 3.41 0.69 16.48
N LYS A 49 2.32 1.14 17.14
CA LYS A 49 0.99 0.55 16.95
C LYS A 49 0.47 0.83 15.54
N SER A 50 0.18 -0.23 14.78
CA SER A 50 -0.26 -0.19 13.39
C SER A 50 -1.16 -1.39 13.10
N LEU A 51 -2.05 -1.27 12.11
CA LEU A 51 -2.77 -2.38 11.51
C LEU A 51 -2.36 -2.49 10.03
N PRO A 52 -1.40 -3.36 9.68
CA PRO A 52 -1.07 -3.67 8.28
C PRO A 52 -2.29 -4.21 7.54
N GLY A 53 -2.61 -3.66 6.37
CA GLY A 53 -3.75 -4.15 5.58
C GLY A 53 -3.58 -3.89 4.10
N ASN A 54 -3.44 -4.98 3.34
CA ASN A 54 -3.46 -5.02 1.88
C ASN A 54 -4.58 -5.97 1.48
N TYR A 55 -5.36 -5.68 0.45
CA TYR A 55 -6.54 -6.48 0.11
C TYR A 55 -6.64 -6.65 -1.40
N VAL A 56 -6.97 -7.86 -1.83
CA VAL A 56 -7.27 -8.18 -3.24
C VAL A 56 -8.75 -8.52 -3.32
N ALA A 57 -9.47 -7.83 -4.21
CA ALA A 57 -10.92 -7.92 -4.28
C ALA A 57 -11.38 -9.34 -4.66
N GLY A 58 -12.42 -9.82 -3.99
CA GLY A 58 -13.00 -11.15 -4.23
C GLY A 58 -12.22 -12.32 -3.62
N VAL A 59 -11.04 -12.09 -3.05
CA VAL A 59 -10.26 -13.13 -2.37
C VAL A 59 -10.65 -13.18 -0.89
N TYR A 60 -11.25 -14.30 -0.49
CA TYR A 60 -11.77 -14.48 0.87
C TYR A 60 -11.40 -15.83 1.47
N TYR A 61 -11.61 -15.95 2.77
CA TYR A 61 -11.40 -17.17 3.54
C TYR A 61 -12.59 -17.50 4.45
N PRO A 62 -13.07 -18.75 4.47
CA PRO A 62 -14.11 -19.22 5.38
C PRO A 62 -13.50 -19.54 6.76
N ASP A 63 -13.36 -18.50 7.59
CA ASP A 63 -12.83 -18.63 8.94
C ASP A 63 -13.87 -19.31 9.84
N LYS A 64 -13.46 -20.36 10.56
CA LYS A 64 -14.40 -21.22 11.30
C LYS A 64 -15.14 -20.40 12.36
N THR A 65 -16.45 -20.57 12.47
CA THR A 65 -17.27 -19.79 13.40
C THR A 65 -16.82 -19.97 14.85
N ARG A 66 -16.53 -18.86 15.51
CA ARG A 66 -16.22 -18.79 16.94
C ARG A 66 -17.37 -18.10 17.69
N VAL A 67 -18.05 -18.87 18.53
CA VAL A 67 -19.16 -18.42 19.38
C VAL A 67 -18.99 -18.92 20.81
N GLY A 68 -19.59 -18.23 21.77
CA GLY A 68 -19.60 -18.71 23.16
C GLY A 68 -20.42 -19.99 23.34
N TRP A 69 -21.58 -20.07 22.68
CA TRP A 69 -22.49 -21.23 22.74
C TRP A 69 -23.13 -21.47 21.38
N TRP A 70 -23.04 -22.70 20.87
CA TRP A 70 -23.61 -23.06 19.58
C TRP A 70 -25.15 -23.06 19.59
N LYS A 71 -25.75 -22.71 18.45
CA LYS A 71 -27.19 -22.76 18.21
C LYS A 71 -27.48 -23.39 16.85
N ASN A 72 -28.58 -24.13 16.75
CA ASN A 72 -29.03 -24.71 15.49
C ASN A 72 -29.29 -23.57 14.49
N GLY A 73 -28.70 -23.69 13.29
CA GLY A 73 -28.78 -22.67 12.23
C GLY A 73 -27.62 -21.67 12.22
N TYR A 74 -26.67 -21.72 13.15
CA TYR A 74 -25.45 -20.92 13.03
C TYR A 74 -24.60 -21.37 11.83
N PRO A 75 -23.99 -20.42 11.11
CA PRO A 75 -23.12 -20.74 9.99
C PRO A 75 -21.85 -21.42 10.50
N GLU A 76 -21.30 -22.33 9.70
CA GLU A 76 -20.06 -23.05 10.03
C GLU A 76 -18.82 -22.15 9.95
N TYR A 77 -18.89 -21.08 9.17
CA TYR A 77 -17.82 -20.11 8.99
C TYR A 77 -18.34 -18.67 8.90
N PHE A 78 -17.42 -17.73 9.13
CA PHE A 78 -17.57 -16.32 8.84
C PHE A 78 -16.54 -15.96 7.74
N ALA A 79 -17.04 -15.61 6.55
CA ALA A 79 -16.16 -15.26 5.43
C ALA A 79 -15.47 -13.92 5.67
N LYS A 80 -14.16 -13.87 5.43
CA LYS A 80 -13.34 -12.66 5.59
C LYS A 80 -12.50 -12.42 4.34
N VAL A 81 -12.48 -11.19 3.85
CA VAL A 81 -11.44 -10.71 2.93
C VAL A 81 -10.11 -10.73 3.67
N LEU A 82 -9.08 -11.24 3.00
CA LEU A 82 -7.78 -11.49 3.63
C LEU A 82 -6.86 -10.28 3.52
N ASN A 83 -6.05 -10.09 4.56
CA ASN A 83 -4.81 -9.33 4.42
C ASN A 83 -3.91 -10.10 3.44
N ALA A 84 -3.60 -9.51 2.30
CA ALA A 84 -2.78 -10.04 1.22
C ALA A 84 -1.32 -9.57 1.39
N ALA A 85 -0.45 -9.99 0.46
CA ALA A 85 0.97 -9.64 0.52
C ALA A 85 1.18 -8.12 0.50
N GLU A 86 2.10 -7.65 1.33
CA GLU A 86 2.50 -6.26 1.39
C GLU A 86 3.37 -5.91 0.17
N TRP A 87 2.83 -5.05 -0.69
CA TRP A 87 3.48 -4.67 -1.95
C TRP A 87 4.19 -3.33 -1.90
N ALA A 88 3.87 -2.44 -0.94
CA ALA A 88 4.44 -1.09 -0.87
C ALA A 88 5.73 -1.00 -0.03
N GLY A 89 6.07 -2.06 0.72
CA GLY A 89 7.14 -2.04 1.72
C GLY A 89 8.55 -1.79 1.17
N ILE A 90 9.33 -0.99 1.87
CA ILE A 90 10.72 -0.63 1.56
C ILE A 90 11.54 -0.70 2.86
N GLY A 91 12.50 -1.61 2.93
CA GLY A 91 13.50 -1.61 3.98
C GLY A 91 14.51 -0.49 3.75
N ILE A 92 14.68 0.39 4.73
CA ILE A 92 15.59 1.53 4.63
C ILE A 92 16.59 1.47 5.76
N LYS A 93 17.89 1.45 5.41
CA LYS A 93 18.97 1.57 6.37
C LYS A 93 19.92 2.69 5.99
N ILE A 94 20.29 3.50 6.96
CA ILE A 94 21.32 4.54 6.85
C ILE A 94 22.53 4.00 7.62
N GLU A 95 23.51 3.44 6.90
CA GLU A 95 24.54 2.54 7.43
C GLU A 95 23.93 1.36 8.21
N ASN A 96 23.99 1.41 9.55
CA ASN A 96 23.52 0.36 10.45
C ASN A 96 22.19 0.70 11.15
N GLU A 97 21.61 1.87 10.88
CA GLU A 97 20.37 2.34 11.51
C GLU A 97 19.18 2.14 10.57
N VAL A 98 18.11 1.49 11.07
CA VAL A 98 16.85 1.36 10.34
C VAL A 98 16.07 2.67 10.48
N LEU A 99 15.54 3.20 9.37
CA LEU A 99 14.59 4.30 9.42
C LEU A 99 13.26 3.78 9.96
N ASP A 100 12.92 4.19 11.18
CA ASP A 100 11.72 3.77 11.90
C ASP A 100 11.14 4.96 12.67
N LEU A 101 10.02 5.49 12.20
CA LEU A 101 9.41 6.70 12.78
C LEU A 101 8.93 6.50 14.21
N ALA A 102 8.76 5.25 14.68
CA ALA A 102 8.45 4.99 16.09
C ALA A 102 9.67 5.24 17.02
N LYS A 103 10.88 5.31 16.46
CA LYS A 103 12.16 5.48 17.18
C LYS A 103 12.89 6.77 16.83
N CYS A 104 12.50 7.44 15.75
CA CYS A 104 13.07 8.72 15.34
C CYS A 104 12.36 9.90 16.01
N GLN A 105 13.08 11.00 16.18
CA GLN A 105 12.42 12.30 16.36
C GLN A 105 11.95 12.78 14.99
N VAL A 106 10.65 13.03 14.84
CA VAL A 106 10.04 13.42 13.56
C VAL A 106 9.68 14.90 13.60
N SER A 107 10.05 15.66 12.56
CA SER A 107 9.63 17.04 12.32
C SER A 107 9.10 17.20 10.90
N ASP A 108 8.44 18.33 10.62
CA ASP A 108 7.94 18.69 9.29
C ASP A 108 7.06 17.62 8.66
N PHE A 109 6.42 16.80 9.49
CA PHE A 109 5.57 15.72 9.04
C PHE A 109 4.30 16.31 8.43
N ARG A 110 4.01 15.88 7.21
CA ARG A 110 2.77 16.18 6.51
C ARG A 110 2.36 14.99 5.69
N ARG A 111 1.13 14.50 5.89
CA ARG A 111 0.52 13.48 5.03
C ARG A 111 -0.72 14.05 4.35
N GLU A 112 -0.78 13.92 3.03
CA GLU A 112 -1.86 14.42 2.19
C GLU A 112 -2.47 13.29 1.37
N LEU A 113 -3.78 13.04 1.53
CA LEU A 113 -4.56 12.29 0.57
C LEU A 113 -5.15 13.28 -0.43
N ASN A 114 -4.64 13.30 -1.65
CA ASN A 114 -5.19 14.13 -2.72
C ASN A 114 -6.36 13.37 -3.38
N MET A 115 -7.60 13.76 -3.05
CA MET A 115 -8.80 13.09 -3.56
C MET A 115 -9.06 13.46 -5.03
N GLN A 116 -8.64 14.65 -5.46
CA GLN A 116 -8.84 15.12 -6.83
C GLN A 116 -8.03 14.29 -7.85
N LYS A 117 -6.80 13.92 -7.48
CA LYS A 117 -5.86 13.20 -8.34
C LYS A 117 -5.61 11.76 -7.89
N GLY A 118 -6.16 11.35 -6.74
CA GLY A 118 -6.12 9.99 -6.22
C GLY A 118 -4.75 9.44 -5.86
N TYR A 119 -3.96 10.20 -5.10
CA TYR A 119 -2.69 9.71 -4.55
C TYR A 119 -2.52 10.10 -3.08
N LEU A 120 -1.69 9.33 -2.39
CA LEU A 120 -1.22 9.61 -1.04
C LEU A 120 0.20 10.16 -1.11
N GLN A 121 0.44 11.30 -0.48
CA GLN A 121 1.77 11.87 -0.33
C GLN A 121 2.12 12.03 1.14
N ARG A 122 3.39 11.81 1.48
CA ARG A 122 3.91 12.02 2.83
C ARG A 122 5.30 12.63 2.76
N ASN A 123 5.51 13.69 3.52
CA ASN A 123 6.79 14.37 3.66
C ASN A 123 7.12 14.47 5.15
N PHE A 124 8.39 14.28 5.52
CA PHE A 124 8.85 14.47 6.90
C PHE A 124 10.37 14.59 6.95
N THR A 125 10.86 15.11 8.06
CA THR A 125 12.27 15.00 8.46
C THR A 125 12.35 14.05 9.64
N ALA A 126 13.23 13.06 9.56
CA ALA A 126 13.50 12.13 10.66
C ALA A 126 14.93 12.32 11.16
N LYS A 127 15.08 12.46 12.47
CA LYS A 127 16.36 12.44 13.16
C LYS A 127 16.53 11.09 13.85
N THR A 128 17.57 10.36 13.47
CA THR A 128 17.89 9.05 14.05
C THR A 128 18.54 9.21 15.43
N ALA A 129 18.72 8.09 16.15
CA ALA A 129 19.34 8.10 17.48
C ALA A 129 20.80 8.59 17.47
N SER A 130 21.52 8.41 16.35
CA SER A 130 22.88 8.95 16.18
C SER A 130 22.92 10.43 15.80
N GLY A 131 21.76 11.06 15.59
CA GLY A 131 21.65 12.48 15.23
C GLY A 131 21.68 12.77 13.73
N LYS A 132 21.70 11.74 12.87
CA LYS A 132 21.55 11.89 11.42
C LYS A 132 20.14 12.36 11.07
N GLU A 133 20.05 13.42 10.28
CA GLU A 133 18.79 14.01 9.84
C GLU A 133 18.57 13.72 8.37
N VAL A 134 17.43 13.10 8.04
CA VAL A 134 17.05 12.74 6.67
C VAL A 134 15.68 13.30 6.36
N LYS A 135 15.56 14.00 5.23
CA LYS A 135 14.27 14.40 4.65
C LYS A 135 13.75 13.27 3.78
N VAL A 136 12.46 12.97 3.90
CA VAL A 136 11.77 11.97 3.09
C VAL A 136 10.57 12.59 2.39
N GLU A 137 10.40 12.21 1.13
CA GLU A 137 9.23 12.55 0.31
C GLU A 137 8.74 11.28 -0.39
N ALA A 138 7.55 10.80 0.00
CA ALA A 138 6.92 9.60 -0.52
C ALA A 138 5.61 9.94 -1.22
N THR A 139 5.38 9.41 -2.42
CA THR A 139 4.10 9.49 -3.14
C THR A 139 3.72 8.11 -3.63
N ARG A 140 2.48 7.68 -3.36
CA ARG A 140 1.97 6.40 -3.85
C ARG A 140 0.51 6.45 -4.28
N PHE A 141 0.12 5.50 -5.11
CA PHE A 141 -1.27 5.32 -5.54
C PHE A 141 -1.54 3.85 -5.92
N CYS A 142 -2.80 3.43 -5.78
CA CYS A 142 -3.35 2.26 -6.49
C CYS A 142 -3.92 2.78 -7.82
N SER A 143 -3.42 2.28 -8.95
CA SER A 143 -3.75 2.85 -10.25
C SER A 143 -5.19 2.52 -10.65
N MET A 144 -5.96 3.54 -11.03
CA MET A 144 -7.28 3.42 -11.63
C MET A 144 -7.21 3.08 -13.11
N ALA A 145 -6.12 3.45 -13.79
CA ALA A 145 -5.89 3.15 -15.21
C ALA A 145 -5.31 1.75 -15.43
N ASP A 146 -4.52 1.26 -14.47
CA ASP A 146 -3.91 -0.07 -14.45
C ASP A 146 -4.39 -0.78 -13.17
N ASP A 147 -5.62 -1.32 -13.19
CA ASP A 147 -6.36 -1.73 -11.97
C ASP A 147 -5.71 -2.84 -11.14
N GLU A 148 -4.75 -3.58 -11.70
CA GLU A 148 -3.97 -4.60 -10.99
C GLU A 148 -2.67 -4.06 -10.38
N CYS A 149 -2.40 -2.76 -10.52
CA CYS A 149 -1.09 -2.17 -10.27
C CYS A 149 -1.11 -1.05 -9.22
N GLY A 150 0.04 -0.88 -8.56
CA GLY A 150 0.35 0.25 -7.69
C GLY A 150 1.76 0.76 -7.93
N ALA A 151 2.02 2.01 -7.57
CA ALA A 151 3.35 2.59 -7.69
C ALA A 151 3.71 3.43 -6.47
N VAL A 152 5.00 3.46 -6.13
CA VAL A 152 5.59 4.27 -5.05
C VAL A 152 6.80 5.01 -5.60
N LYS A 153 6.85 6.32 -5.37
CA LYS A 153 8.07 7.14 -5.48
C LYS A 153 8.50 7.50 -4.07
N TYR A 154 9.69 7.09 -3.67
CA TYR A 154 10.23 7.31 -2.33
C TYR A 154 11.59 7.97 -2.41
N SER A 155 11.69 9.21 -1.95
CA SER A 155 12.90 10.04 -2.03
C SER A 155 13.49 10.25 -0.65
N LEU A 156 14.81 10.13 -0.50
CA LEU A 156 15.56 10.44 0.72
C LEU A 156 16.67 11.44 0.42
N THR A 157 16.78 12.46 1.25
CA THR A 157 17.83 13.48 1.19
C THR A 157 18.51 13.61 2.54
N PRO A 158 19.77 13.17 2.70
CA PRO A 158 20.57 13.43 3.90
C PRO A 158 20.77 14.93 4.11
N LEU A 159 20.51 15.42 5.31
CA LEU A 159 20.57 16.87 5.61
C LEU A 159 21.86 17.30 6.31
N ASN A 160 22.51 16.40 7.05
CA ASN A 160 23.70 16.70 7.85
C ASN A 160 24.74 15.58 7.83
N PHE A 161 24.65 14.65 6.87
CA PHE A 161 25.55 13.50 6.77
C PHE A 161 25.73 13.03 5.33
N SER A 162 26.81 12.28 5.10
CA SER A 162 27.02 11.47 3.89
C SER A 162 27.24 10.04 4.32
N ALA A 163 26.55 9.08 3.69
CA ALA A 163 26.59 7.68 4.11
C ALA A 163 26.19 6.73 2.98
N GLU A 164 26.49 5.44 3.17
CA GLU A 164 25.85 4.38 2.40
C GLU A 164 24.40 4.23 2.86
N ILE A 165 23.46 4.44 1.93
CA ILE A 165 22.03 4.19 2.12
C ILE A 165 21.70 2.86 1.46
N SER A 166 21.04 1.98 2.21
CA SER A 166 20.52 0.71 1.74
C SER A 166 19.02 0.79 1.55
N LEU A 167 18.58 0.58 0.31
CA LEU A 167 17.17 0.51 -0.07
C LEU A 167 16.84 -0.93 -0.45
N MET A 168 15.84 -1.49 0.22
CA MET A 168 15.37 -2.86 0.01
C MET A 168 13.87 -2.85 -0.25
N PRO A 169 13.40 -2.55 -1.47
CA PRO A 169 12.03 -2.85 -1.85
C PRO A 169 11.79 -4.36 -1.67
N PHE A 170 10.63 -4.74 -1.12
CA PHE A 170 10.28 -6.13 -0.86
C PHE A 170 8.81 -6.44 -1.09
N ILE A 171 8.49 -7.71 -1.24
CA ILE A 171 7.15 -8.28 -1.12
C ILE A 171 7.13 -9.18 0.11
N ASN A 172 6.17 -8.93 1.00
CA ASN A 172 5.99 -9.73 2.21
C ASN A 172 4.60 -10.38 2.22
N GLY A 173 4.56 -11.67 1.89
CA GLY A 173 3.39 -12.53 1.99
C GLY A 173 3.22 -13.19 3.36
N ASP A 174 4.13 -13.00 4.32
CA ASP A 174 4.06 -13.61 5.65
C ASP A 174 3.08 -12.88 6.59
N VAL A 175 1.88 -12.61 6.10
CA VAL A 175 0.87 -11.76 6.74
C VAL A 175 -0.13 -12.55 7.57
N LYS A 176 -0.88 -11.83 8.42
CA LYS A 176 -2.01 -12.36 9.18
C LYS A 176 -3.15 -11.36 9.18
N ASN A 177 -4.37 -11.86 9.34
CA ASN A 177 -5.51 -11.03 9.75
C ASN A 177 -5.47 -10.90 11.28
N GLN A 178 -5.58 -9.67 11.78
CA GLN A 178 -5.66 -9.40 13.22
C GLN A 178 -6.97 -9.94 13.82
N ASP A 179 -8.04 -10.01 13.05
CA ASP A 179 -9.35 -10.51 13.49
C ASP A 179 -9.53 -12.03 13.34
N SER A 180 -8.48 -12.81 13.03
CA SER A 180 -8.53 -14.26 12.88
C SER A 180 -9.14 -14.95 14.11
N ASN A 181 -10.10 -15.86 13.91
CA ASN A 181 -10.83 -16.47 15.02
C ASN A 181 -9.94 -17.39 15.88
N TYR A 182 -8.90 -17.97 15.29
CA TYR A 182 -8.03 -18.97 15.91
C TYR A 182 -6.54 -18.65 15.78
N ASP A 183 -6.19 -17.37 15.56
CA ASP A 183 -4.81 -16.90 15.41
C ASP A 183 -4.02 -17.63 14.29
N GLU A 184 -4.74 -18.16 13.29
CA GLU A 184 -4.15 -18.87 12.15
C GLU A 184 -3.81 -17.91 11.00
N LYS A 185 -2.71 -18.18 10.28
CA LYS A 185 -2.41 -17.56 8.99
C LYS A 185 -3.18 -18.28 7.88
N PHE A 186 -3.73 -17.52 6.95
CA PHE A 186 -4.65 -18.02 5.93
C PHE A 186 -4.01 -18.37 4.57
N TRP A 187 -2.72 -18.08 4.41
CA TRP A 187 -1.98 -18.24 3.16
C TRP A 187 -0.85 -19.27 3.28
N ASP A 188 -0.67 -20.05 2.22
CA ASP A 188 0.50 -20.89 1.94
C ASP A 188 1.28 -20.32 0.76
N GLU A 189 2.61 -20.49 0.76
CA GLU A 189 3.45 -20.10 -0.37
C GLU A 189 3.36 -21.19 -1.46
N THR A 190 3.09 -20.80 -2.70
CA THR A 190 3.10 -21.71 -3.87
C THR A 190 4.22 -21.39 -4.86
N GLY A 191 4.79 -20.19 -4.79
CA GLY A 191 5.91 -19.79 -5.61
C GLY A 191 6.56 -18.50 -5.13
N LYS A 192 7.81 -18.30 -5.49
CA LYS A 192 8.54 -17.04 -5.35
C LYS A 192 9.72 -17.04 -6.30
N GLY A 193 10.23 -15.87 -6.62
CA GLY A 193 11.37 -15.77 -7.51
C GLY A 193 11.80 -14.33 -7.74
N PHE A 194 12.83 -14.20 -8.57
CA PHE A 194 13.51 -12.96 -8.85
C PHE A 194 13.59 -12.71 -10.36
N TYR A 195 13.57 -11.44 -10.70
CA TYR A 195 13.95 -10.88 -11.99
C TYR A 195 15.23 -10.04 -11.77
N GLU A 196 15.78 -9.43 -12.82
CA GLU A 196 16.98 -8.58 -12.70
C GLU A 196 16.80 -7.44 -11.67
N ASN A 197 15.71 -6.66 -11.82
CA ASN A 197 15.36 -5.56 -10.92
C ASN A 197 13.97 -5.74 -10.32
N GLY A 198 13.64 -6.96 -9.89
CA GLY A 198 12.32 -7.27 -9.37
C GLY A 198 12.22 -8.65 -8.74
N CYS A 199 11.10 -8.92 -8.07
CA CYS A 199 10.80 -10.21 -7.48
C CYS A 199 9.30 -10.41 -7.34
N PHE A 200 8.89 -11.63 -6.99
CA PHE A 200 7.50 -11.95 -6.70
C PHE A 200 7.37 -12.94 -5.54
N VAL A 201 6.18 -12.97 -4.96
CA VAL A 201 5.69 -14.01 -4.07
C VAL A 201 4.30 -14.41 -4.55
N GLU A 202 4.06 -15.71 -4.67
CA GLU A 202 2.77 -16.31 -5.00
C GLU A 202 2.22 -17.06 -3.80
N MET A 203 1.00 -16.68 -3.42
CA MET A 203 0.35 -17.15 -2.21
C MET A 203 -0.99 -17.79 -2.56
N GLN A 204 -1.29 -18.93 -1.94
CA GLN A 204 -2.58 -19.61 -2.06
C GLN A 204 -3.34 -19.62 -0.73
N THR A 205 -4.63 -19.32 -0.79
CA THR A 205 -5.52 -19.42 0.37
C THR A 205 -5.74 -20.89 0.76
N LYS A 206 -5.56 -21.22 2.05
CA LYS A 206 -5.55 -22.62 2.54
C LYS A 206 -6.82 -23.45 2.28
N LYS A 207 -7.99 -22.80 2.20
CA LYS A 207 -9.30 -23.47 2.11
C LYS A 207 -10.01 -23.21 0.79
N THR A 208 -9.96 -21.97 0.32
CA THR A 208 -10.67 -21.53 -0.89
C THR A 208 -9.85 -21.72 -2.16
N GLY A 209 -8.54 -21.93 -2.05
CA GLY A 209 -7.67 -22.24 -3.18
C GLY A 209 -7.39 -21.05 -4.12
N PHE A 210 -7.90 -19.85 -3.83
CA PHE A 210 -7.51 -18.63 -4.55
C PHE A 210 -6.00 -18.45 -4.48
N VAL A 211 -5.40 -18.14 -5.63
CA VAL A 211 -3.98 -17.84 -5.75
C VAL A 211 -3.82 -16.37 -6.10
N VAL A 212 -2.86 -15.70 -5.46
CA VAL A 212 -2.47 -14.33 -5.75
C VAL A 212 -0.98 -14.30 -5.98
N CYS A 213 -0.56 -13.80 -7.13
CA CYS A 213 0.84 -13.50 -7.42
C CYS A 213 1.05 -11.99 -7.25
N THR A 214 1.89 -11.64 -6.27
CA THR A 214 2.27 -10.26 -5.98
C THR A 214 3.72 -10.08 -6.41
N GLY A 215 3.92 -9.25 -7.43
CA GLY A 215 5.24 -8.96 -7.99
C GLY A 215 5.60 -7.50 -7.87
N MET A 216 6.89 -7.21 -7.92
CA MET A 216 7.43 -5.86 -8.05
C MET A 216 8.58 -5.80 -9.03
N GLN A 217 8.76 -4.62 -9.63
CA GLN A 217 10.01 -4.16 -10.22
C GLN A 217 10.33 -2.76 -9.69
N PHE A 218 11.59 -2.34 -9.76
CA PHE A 218 11.98 -1.03 -9.30
C PHE A 218 13.12 -0.43 -10.11
N SER A 219 13.31 0.87 -9.97
CA SER A 219 14.48 1.61 -10.45
C SER A 219 14.90 2.62 -9.40
N ILE A 220 16.18 2.99 -9.38
CA ILE A 220 16.72 3.99 -8.46
C ILE A 220 17.38 5.11 -9.26
N SER A 221 17.23 6.35 -8.79
CA SER A 221 17.96 7.50 -9.30
C SER A 221 18.68 8.23 -8.18
N LEU A 222 19.85 8.80 -8.48
CA LEU A 222 20.57 9.74 -7.62
C LEU A 222 20.57 11.10 -8.31
N ASP A 223 20.07 12.14 -7.65
CA ASP A 223 19.91 13.49 -8.22
C ASP A 223 19.22 13.48 -9.60
N GLN A 224 18.16 12.67 -9.72
CA GLN A 224 17.35 12.47 -10.94
C GLN A 224 18.03 11.67 -12.06
N GLU A 225 19.30 11.29 -11.92
CA GLU A 225 19.97 10.40 -12.86
C GLU A 225 19.75 8.94 -12.44
N GLN A 226 19.24 8.11 -13.34
CA GLN A 226 19.09 6.68 -13.06
C GLN A 226 20.46 6.05 -12.80
N ILE A 227 20.53 5.25 -11.74
CA ILE A 227 21.71 4.47 -11.40
C ILE A 227 21.38 3.00 -11.52
N ASP A 228 22.34 2.24 -12.02
CA ASP A 228 22.25 0.79 -12.11
C ASP A 228 23.30 0.20 -11.16
N VAL A 229 22.83 -0.27 -10.01
CA VAL A 229 23.65 -0.84 -8.95
C VAL A 229 23.23 -2.29 -8.77
N GLU A 230 24.21 -3.18 -8.65
CA GLU A 230 23.93 -4.60 -8.44
C GLU A 230 23.09 -4.81 -7.17
N SER A 231 22.01 -5.57 -7.34
CA SER A 231 21.07 -5.89 -6.27
C SER A 231 21.44 -7.21 -5.59
N THR A 232 21.45 -7.23 -4.25
CA THR A 232 21.51 -8.49 -3.50
C THR A 232 20.10 -9.03 -3.26
N GLN A 233 19.84 -10.26 -3.70
CA GLN A 233 18.57 -10.93 -3.46
C GLN A 233 18.44 -11.35 -1.99
N ILE A 234 17.30 -11.06 -1.39
CA ILE A 234 16.92 -11.45 -0.04
C ILE A 234 15.69 -12.34 -0.14
N GLU A 235 15.82 -13.59 0.31
CA GLU A 235 14.77 -14.59 0.23
C GLU A 235 14.54 -15.22 1.60
N LYS A 236 13.28 -15.30 2.02
CA LYS A 236 12.83 -16.04 3.21
C LYS A 236 11.51 -16.74 2.90
N GLU A 237 10.93 -17.43 3.88
CA GLU A 237 9.56 -17.94 3.75
C GLU A 237 8.59 -16.78 3.51
N LYS A 238 7.81 -16.86 2.43
CA LYS A 238 6.78 -15.91 2.00
C LYS A 238 7.30 -14.49 1.81
N PHE A 239 8.59 -14.33 1.51
CA PHE A 239 9.23 -13.02 1.43
C PHE A 239 10.32 -13.01 0.36
N THR A 240 10.28 -12.01 -0.50
CA THR A 240 11.35 -11.68 -1.45
C THR A 240 11.65 -10.19 -1.44
N GLY A 241 12.92 -9.82 -1.57
CA GLY A 241 13.33 -8.42 -1.68
C GLY A 241 14.68 -8.30 -2.36
N LEU A 242 14.99 -7.10 -2.85
CA LEU A 242 16.27 -6.80 -3.49
C LEU A 242 16.91 -5.63 -2.76
N THR A 243 18.13 -5.79 -2.28
CA THR A 243 18.86 -4.75 -1.58
C THR A 243 19.86 -4.08 -2.53
N GLN A 244 19.73 -2.76 -2.71
CA GLN A 244 20.77 -1.92 -3.30
C GLN A 244 21.38 -1.03 -2.23
N LYS A 245 22.71 -0.83 -2.34
CA LYS A 245 23.51 -0.01 -1.44
C LYS A 245 24.17 1.09 -2.25
N THR A 246 23.91 2.34 -1.89
CA THR A 246 24.38 3.48 -2.66
C THR A 246 25.03 4.50 -1.72
N PRO A 247 26.28 4.92 -1.97
CA PRO A 247 26.86 6.08 -1.29
C PRO A 247 26.09 7.34 -1.69
N VAL A 248 25.50 8.04 -0.71
CA VAL A 248 24.74 9.28 -0.92
C VAL A 248 25.40 10.39 -0.10
N LYS A 249 25.74 11.50 -0.75
CA LYS A 249 26.31 12.65 -0.05
C LYS A 249 25.22 13.51 0.58
N GLU A 250 25.64 14.37 1.51
CA GLU A 250 24.78 15.42 2.05
C GLU A 250 24.15 16.24 0.92
N ALA A 251 22.87 16.56 1.08
CA ALA A 251 22.02 17.25 0.11
C ALA A 251 21.76 16.52 -1.23
N GLN A 252 22.38 15.37 -1.49
CA GLN A 252 22.00 14.54 -2.64
C GLN A 252 20.72 13.76 -2.35
N THR A 253 19.89 13.59 -3.37
CA THR A 253 18.61 12.88 -3.23
C THR A 253 18.64 11.55 -3.94
N ILE A 254 18.54 10.46 -3.18
CA ILE A 254 18.29 9.12 -3.73
C ILE A 254 16.79 8.90 -3.81
N THR A 255 16.29 8.45 -4.96
CA THR A 255 14.87 8.19 -5.19
C THR A 255 14.68 6.78 -5.71
N LEU A 256 13.81 6.02 -5.05
CA LEU A 256 13.36 4.71 -5.49
C LEU A 256 11.96 4.83 -6.10
N TYR A 257 11.82 4.27 -7.30
CA TYR A 257 10.53 4.08 -7.98
C TYR A 257 10.20 2.60 -7.92
N LYS A 258 9.17 2.23 -7.17
CA LYS A 258 8.65 0.87 -7.05
C LYS A 258 7.36 0.74 -7.84
N TYR A 259 7.27 -0.30 -8.64
CA TYR A 259 6.08 -0.69 -9.38
C TYR A 259 5.66 -2.06 -8.90
N ALA A 260 4.39 -2.24 -8.58
CA ALA A 260 3.85 -3.49 -8.09
C ALA A 260 2.63 -3.92 -8.88
N ALA A 261 2.44 -5.24 -8.98
CA ALA A 261 1.29 -5.87 -9.59
C ALA A 261 0.73 -6.96 -8.67
N ASN A 262 -0.60 -7.03 -8.55
CA ASN A 262 -1.33 -8.03 -7.78
C ASN A 262 -2.33 -8.76 -8.68
N LEU A 263 -1.92 -9.92 -9.21
CA LEU A 263 -2.77 -10.73 -10.07
C LEU A 263 -3.40 -11.86 -9.28
N SER A 264 -4.65 -12.21 -9.58
CA SER A 264 -5.40 -13.25 -8.89
C SER A 264 -5.87 -14.34 -9.85
N SER A 265 -5.94 -15.58 -9.34
CA SER A 265 -6.59 -16.71 -10.01
C SER A 265 -8.09 -16.49 -10.26
N LEU A 266 -8.67 -15.44 -9.67
CA LEU A 266 -10.02 -14.98 -10.01
C LEU A 266 -10.06 -14.38 -11.43
N ASN A 267 -8.96 -13.84 -11.94
CA ASN A 267 -8.89 -13.10 -13.20
C ASN A 267 -8.08 -13.83 -14.28
N TYR A 268 -7.15 -14.70 -13.88
CA TYR A 268 -6.28 -15.45 -14.79
C TYR A 268 -6.22 -16.93 -14.38
N PRO A 269 -5.92 -17.86 -15.32
CA PRO A 269 -5.53 -19.22 -14.97
C PRO A 269 -4.32 -19.23 -14.02
N GLN A 270 -4.31 -20.13 -13.04
CA GLN A 270 -3.28 -20.17 -12.00
C GLN A 270 -1.87 -20.37 -12.60
N GLU A 271 -1.76 -21.24 -13.60
CA GLU A 271 -0.54 -21.57 -14.31
C GLU A 271 0.07 -20.40 -15.10
N GLU A 272 -0.73 -19.36 -15.39
CA GLU A 272 -0.27 -18.17 -16.11
C GLU A 272 0.11 -17.00 -15.18
N LEU A 273 -0.24 -17.07 -13.88
CA LEU A 273 -0.14 -15.92 -12.98
C LEU A 273 1.26 -15.32 -12.91
N GLN A 274 2.30 -16.14 -12.79
CA GLN A 274 3.68 -15.66 -12.70
C GLN A 274 4.13 -14.96 -13.99
N ALA A 275 3.81 -15.55 -15.15
CA ALA A 275 4.15 -14.97 -16.44
C ALA A 275 3.39 -13.66 -16.68
N LYS A 276 2.08 -13.63 -16.42
CA LYS A 276 1.24 -12.43 -16.55
C LYS A 276 1.63 -11.32 -15.59
N THR A 277 2.08 -11.68 -14.38
CA THR A 277 2.60 -10.71 -13.40
C THR A 277 3.85 -10.05 -13.96
N LYS A 278 4.79 -10.83 -14.51
CA LYS A 278 5.99 -10.29 -15.16
C LYS A 278 5.64 -9.39 -16.34
N GLU A 279 4.78 -9.82 -17.25
CA GLU A 279 4.33 -9.02 -18.41
C GLU A 279 3.71 -7.68 -17.97
N THR A 280 2.90 -7.72 -16.91
CA THR A 280 2.26 -6.53 -16.34
C THR A 280 3.30 -5.57 -15.76
N LEU A 281 4.27 -6.09 -15.00
CA LEU A 281 5.38 -5.31 -14.43
C LEU A 281 6.24 -4.67 -15.52
N ASP A 282 6.66 -5.45 -16.53
CA ASP A 282 7.49 -4.97 -17.64
C ASP A 282 6.79 -3.80 -18.37
N ARG A 283 5.47 -3.88 -18.54
CA ARG A 283 4.65 -2.84 -19.17
C ARG A 283 4.60 -1.55 -18.33
N ILE A 284 4.35 -1.65 -17.02
CA ILE A 284 4.19 -0.46 -16.16
C ILE A 284 5.54 0.21 -15.84
N ILE A 285 6.63 -0.55 -15.71
CA ILE A 285 7.96 0.04 -15.53
C ILE A 285 8.42 0.78 -16.78
N GLN A 286 8.10 0.27 -17.98
CA GLN A 286 8.36 0.96 -19.25
C GLN A 286 7.53 2.25 -19.38
N LYS A 287 6.29 2.26 -18.88
CA LYS A 287 5.44 3.47 -18.81
C LYS A 287 6.05 4.51 -17.87
N GLY A 288 6.57 4.09 -16.72
CA GLY A 288 7.22 4.95 -15.73
C GLY A 288 6.24 5.70 -14.82
N PHE A 289 6.75 6.13 -13.66
CA PHE A 289 5.95 6.68 -12.56
C PHE A 289 5.16 7.92 -12.96
N ASP A 290 5.79 8.87 -13.64
CA ASP A 290 5.14 10.15 -13.97
C ASP A 290 3.97 9.97 -14.95
N GLN A 291 4.12 9.07 -15.92
CA GLN A 291 3.03 8.75 -16.86
C GLN A 291 1.90 7.98 -16.17
N MET A 292 2.22 7.01 -15.29
CA MET A 292 1.19 6.34 -14.47
C MET A 292 0.44 7.33 -13.56
N LEU A 293 1.14 8.28 -12.94
CA LEU A 293 0.52 9.30 -12.08
C LEU A 293 -0.37 10.26 -12.89
N LYS A 294 0.03 10.59 -14.12
CA LYS A 294 -0.79 11.37 -15.04
C LYS A 294 -2.08 10.65 -15.38
N GLU A 295 -2.01 9.38 -15.79
CA GLU A 295 -3.18 8.58 -16.13
C GLU A 295 -4.08 8.32 -14.92
N GLN A 296 -3.51 8.18 -13.72
CA GLN A 296 -4.26 8.15 -12.47
C GLN A 296 -5.10 9.43 -12.31
N ALA A 297 -4.50 10.60 -12.51
CA ALA A 297 -5.19 11.88 -12.39
C ALA A 297 -6.26 12.06 -13.48
N GLU A 298 -6.03 11.57 -14.70
CA GLU A 298 -7.00 11.57 -15.79
C GLU A 298 -8.21 10.68 -15.46
N ALA A 299 -7.97 9.45 -15.00
CA ALA A 299 -9.03 8.52 -14.58
C ALA A 299 -9.87 9.08 -13.42
N TRP A 300 -9.24 9.77 -12.46
CA TRP A 300 -9.98 10.46 -11.39
C TRP A 300 -10.74 11.69 -11.88
N ALA A 301 -10.19 12.45 -12.83
CA ALA A 301 -10.89 13.60 -13.40
C ALA A 301 -12.20 13.18 -14.08
N GLU A 302 -12.22 12.05 -14.80
CA GLU A 302 -13.44 11.48 -15.39
C GLU A 302 -14.49 11.13 -14.34
N LYS A 303 -14.08 10.49 -13.23
CA LYS A 303 -14.99 10.19 -12.11
C LYS A 303 -15.56 11.47 -11.48
N TRP A 304 -14.73 12.47 -11.25
CA TRP A 304 -15.17 13.74 -10.66
C TRP A 304 -16.09 14.54 -11.57
N GLN A 305 -15.96 14.43 -12.90
CA GLN A 305 -16.91 15.05 -13.83
C GLN A 305 -18.34 14.52 -13.65
N MET A 306 -18.49 13.24 -13.30
CA MET A 306 -19.78 12.60 -13.15
C MET A 306 -20.34 12.69 -11.73
N ASN A 307 -19.47 12.66 -10.73
CA ASN A 307 -19.86 12.38 -9.34
C ASN A 307 -19.60 13.52 -8.35
N ASP A 308 -18.93 14.63 -8.73
CA ASP A 308 -18.64 15.73 -7.81
C ASP A 308 -19.93 16.42 -7.31
N ILE A 309 -19.95 16.70 -6.00
CA ILE A 309 -20.99 17.49 -5.35
C ILE A 309 -20.33 18.74 -4.80
N ARG A 310 -20.76 19.90 -5.30
CA ARG A 310 -20.24 21.21 -4.89
C ARG A 310 -21.08 21.83 -3.79
N ILE A 311 -20.44 22.22 -2.70
CA ILE A 311 -21.03 22.88 -1.54
C ILE A 311 -20.29 24.19 -1.34
N GLU A 312 -20.97 25.30 -1.63
CA GLU A 312 -20.41 26.64 -1.46
C GLU A 312 -20.61 27.13 -0.03
N GLY A 313 -19.60 27.79 0.55
CA GLY A 313 -19.67 28.41 1.87
C GLY A 313 -19.42 27.48 3.06
N ASP A 314 -19.18 26.18 2.83
CA ASP A 314 -18.86 25.20 3.89
C ASP A 314 -17.78 24.20 3.44
N VAL A 315 -16.51 24.50 3.76
CA VAL A 315 -15.36 23.66 3.41
C VAL A 315 -15.35 22.32 4.16
N GLU A 316 -15.90 22.26 5.38
CA GLU A 316 -15.95 21.02 6.18
C GLU A 316 -16.95 20.04 5.52
N ALA A 317 -18.12 20.53 5.12
CA ALA A 317 -19.08 19.74 4.35
C ALA A 317 -18.54 19.36 2.96
N GLN A 318 -17.87 20.28 2.25
CA GLN A 318 -17.27 20.02 0.94
C GLN A 318 -16.19 18.93 0.98
N GLN A 319 -15.30 19.01 1.96
CA GLN A 319 -14.28 17.98 2.20
C GLN A 319 -14.92 16.64 2.52
N ALA A 320 -15.92 16.63 3.42
CA ALA A 320 -16.58 15.40 3.85
C ALA A 320 -17.31 14.68 2.70
N ILE A 321 -18.06 15.39 1.86
CA ILE A 321 -18.79 14.75 0.76
C ILE A 321 -17.83 14.20 -0.30
N ARG A 322 -16.77 14.93 -0.64
CA ARG A 322 -15.73 14.44 -1.57
C ARG A 322 -14.98 13.26 -0.98
N PHE A 323 -14.69 13.24 0.32
CA PHE A 323 -14.08 12.09 0.97
C PHE A 323 -14.95 10.83 0.86
N ASN A 324 -16.26 10.97 1.09
CA ASN A 324 -17.20 9.85 0.96
C ASN A 324 -17.23 9.30 -0.47
N ILE A 325 -17.35 10.19 -1.48
CA ILE A 325 -17.36 9.80 -2.90
C ILE A 325 -16.03 9.16 -3.28
N PHE A 326 -14.91 9.76 -2.88
CA PHE A 326 -13.58 9.24 -3.14
C PHE A 326 -13.42 7.81 -2.60
N GLN A 327 -13.72 7.58 -1.31
CA GLN A 327 -13.59 6.25 -0.72
C GLN A 327 -14.57 5.22 -1.32
N LEU A 328 -15.77 5.65 -1.73
CA LEU A 328 -16.73 4.80 -2.42
C LEU A 328 -16.18 4.33 -3.78
N GLU A 329 -15.68 5.26 -4.60
CA GLU A 329 -15.09 5.00 -5.91
C GLU A 329 -13.79 4.17 -5.83
N GLN A 330 -13.03 4.31 -4.73
CA GLN A 330 -11.88 3.44 -4.46
C GLN A 330 -12.27 1.99 -4.11
N THR A 331 -13.46 1.81 -3.52
CA THR A 331 -13.91 0.50 -3.05
C THR A 331 -14.55 -0.31 -4.17
N TYR A 332 -15.38 0.32 -5.00
CA TYR A 332 -16.07 -0.38 -6.08
C TYR A 332 -16.29 0.55 -7.27
N THR A 333 -15.71 0.19 -8.41
CA THR A 333 -15.77 0.97 -9.65
C THR A 333 -16.88 0.51 -10.60
N GLY A 334 -17.57 -0.58 -10.28
CA GLY A 334 -18.52 -1.25 -11.20
C GLY A 334 -17.86 -2.09 -12.31
N ALA A 335 -16.52 -2.14 -12.38
CA ALA A 335 -15.80 -2.84 -13.45
C ALA A 335 -15.95 -4.37 -13.37
N ASP A 336 -16.03 -4.94 -12.17
CA ASP A 336 -16.20 -6.38 -11.95
C ASP A 336 -17.57 -6.70 -11.36
N LYS A 337 -18.42 -7.31 -12.18
CA LYS A 337 -19.79 -7.73 -11.81
C LYS A 337 -19.86 -8.82 -10.73
N ARG A 338 -18.72 -9.45 -10.38
CA ARG A 338 -18.64 -10.49 -9.35
C ARG A 338 -18.43 -9.90 -7.96
N LEU A 339 -17.95 -8.66 -7.88
CA LEU A 339 -17.62 -7.98 -6.63
C LEU A 339 -18.83 -7.25 -6.04
N ASN A 340 -18.69 -6.86 -4.77
CA ASN A 340 -19.65 -6.06 -4.02
C ASN A 340 -18.90 -5.10 -3.06
N ILE A 341 -19.63 -4.29 -2.29
CA ILE A 341 -19.08 -3.28 -1.39
C ILE A 341 -19.08 -3.81 0.05
N GLY A 342 -17.90 -4.13 0.58
CA GLY A 342 -17.75 -4.49 1.99
C GLY A 342 -17.97 -3.28 2.91
N PRO A 343 -18.46 -3.43 4.16
CA PRO A 343 -18.79 -2.31 5.05
C PRO A 343 -17.62 -1.36 5.38
N LYS A 344 -16.38 -1.83 5.18
CA LYS A 344 -15.15 -1.04 5.37
C LYS A 344 -14.28 -1.01 4.11
N GLY A 345 -14.83 -1.39 2.95
CA GLY A 345 -14.07 -1.53 1.71
C GLY A 345 -12.73 -2.22 1.92
N PHE A 346 -11.66 -1.60 1.44
CA PHE A 346 -10.28 -2.05 1.61
C PHE A 346 -9.52 -1.29 2.71
N THR A 347 -10.21 -0.85 3.77
CA THR A 347 -9.62 0.02 4.82
C THR A 347 -9.45 -0.68 6.16
N GLY A 348 -9.81 -1.95 6.31
CA GLY A 348 -9.69 -2.67 7.57
C GLY A 348 -10.47 -3.99 7.61
N GLU A 349 -10.31 -4.74 8.69
CA GLU A 349 -10.78 -6.13 8.76
C GLU A 349 -12.17 -6.29 9.38
N LYS A 350 -12.60 -5.38 10.27
CA LYS A 350 -13.89 -5.49 10.95
C LYS A 350 -15.04 -5.57 9.93
N TYR A 351 -15.97 -6.51 10.17
CA TYR A 351 -17.04 -6.94 9.25
C TYR A 351 -16.60 -7.82 8.07
N GLY A 352 -15.33 -8.22 8.02
CA GLY A 352 -14.82 -9.25 7.10
C GLY A 352 -14.87 -8.87 5.62
N GLY A 353 -15.16 -7.62 5.26
CA GLY A 353 -15.26 -7.20 3.86
C GLY A 353 -16.33 -7.95 3.03
N SER A 354 -17.28 -8.62 3.69
CA SER A 354 -18.35 -9.39 3.04
C SER A 354 -19.51 -8.50 2.57
N THR A 355 -20.45 -9.04 1.80
CA THR A 355 -21.67 -8.36 1.36
C THR A 355 -22.72 -8.28 2.48
N TYR A 356 -23.39 -7.14 2.57
CA TYR A 356 -24.49 -6.87 3.52
C TYR A 356 -25.74 -6.36 2.79
N TRP A 357 -26.87 -6.29 3.50
CA TRP A 357 -28.12 -5.64 3.06
C TRP A 357 -27.89 -4.17 2.70
#